data_AF-A0A359FN83-F1
#
_entry.id   AF-A0A359FN83-F1
#
_cell.length_a   1.000
_cell.length_b   1.000
_cell.length_c   1.000
_cell.angle_alpha   90.00
_cell.angle_beta   90.00
_cell.angle_gamma   90.00
#
_symmetry.space_group_name_H-M   'P 1'
#
loop_
_entity.id
_entity.type
_entity.pdbx_description
1 polymer ?
#
loop_
_entity_poly.entity_id
_entity_poly.type
_entity_poly.pdbx_seq_one_letter_code
_entity_poly.pdbx_strand_id
1 'polypeptide(L)' 'MNVETRKISLISWITHLNDENILSKLESLQNTEADWWDLISDEEKSEIEQGLAEIERGETKSHDEVMAKYKRWL' A
#
# COMPACT_ATOMS: atom_id res chain seq x y z
N MET A 1 -5.63 -0.92 31.67
CA MET A 1 -4.22 -0.74 31.24
C MET A 1 -4.00 0.74 30.96
N ASN A 2 -2.98 1.36 31.56
CA ASN A 2 -2.58 2.73 31.24
C ASN A 2 -1.85 2.74 29.88
N VAL A 3 -1.95 3.85 29.14
CA VAL A 3 -1.19 4.12 27.90
C VAL A 3 0.30 3.90 28.10
N GLU A 4 0.86 4.25 29.25
CA GLU A 4 2.27 4.03 29.57
C GLU A 4 2.64 2.54 29.58
N THR A 5 1.81 1.70 30.20
CA THR A 5 1.99 0.25 30.21
C THR A 5 1.96 -0.31 28.80
N ARG A 6 1.05 0.19 27.94
CA ARG A 6 0.95 -0.23 26.54
C ARG A 6 2.21 0.12 25.74
N LYS A 7 2.78 1.31 25.95
CA LYS A 7 4.03 1.74 25.29
C LYS A 7 5.20 0.83 25.65
N ILE A 8 5.34 0.50 26.95
CA ILE A 8 6.41 -0.39 27.42
C ILE A 8 6.27 -1.80 26.82
N SER A 9 5.05 -2.35 26.76
CA SER A 9 4.81 -3.65 26.14
C SER A 9 5.17 -3.68 24.64
N LEU A 10 4.87 -2.59 23.91
CA LEU A 10 5.23 -2.50 22.49
C LEU A 10 6.75 -2.42 22.29
N ILE A 11 7.46 -1.61 23.08
CA ILE A 11 8.94 -1.54 23.02
C ILE A 11 9.54 -2.92 23.27
N SER A 12 9.12 -3.59 24.34
CA SER A 12 9.60 -4.93 24.64
C SER A 12 9.26 -5.94 23.55
N TRP A 13 8.13 -5.82 22.87
CA TRP A 13 7.80 -6.73 21.77
C TRP A 13 8.69 -6.49 20.55
N ILE A 14 8.90 -5.23 20.18
CA ILE A 14 9.76 -4.83 19.05
C ILE A 14 11.20 -5.30 19.25
N THR A 15 11.75 -5.22 20.48
CA THR A 15 13.14 -5.67 20.74
C THR A 15 13.37 -7.17 20.57
N HIS A 16 12.32 -7.98 20.56
CA HIS A 16 12.41 -9.42 20.31
C HIS A 16 12.03 -9.79 18.88
N LEU A 17 11.72 -8.79 18.03
CA LEU A 17 11.26 -9.00 16.68
C LEU A 17 12.46 -9.10 15.73
N ASN A 18 12.48 -10.16 14.92
CA ASN A 18 13.60 -10.50 14.04
C ASN A 18 13.20 -10.58 12.55
N ASP A 19 11.96 -10.17 12.23
CA ASP A 19 11.38 -10.17 10.88
C ASP A 19 11.47 -8.76 10.27
N GLU A 20 12.37 -8.61 9.30
CA GLU A 20 12.62 -7.37 8.56
C GLU A 20 11.37 -6.81 7.86
N ASN A 21 10.46 -7.66 7.37
CA ASN A 21 9.24 -7.18 6.72
C ASN A 21 8.30 -6.50 7.72
N ILE A 22 8.25 -7.01 8.95
CA ILE A 22 7.44 -6.43 10.02
C ILE A 22 8.10 -5.14 10.55
N LEU A 23 9.44 -5.11 10.68
CA LEU A 23 10.17 -3.89 11.03
C LEU A 23 9.93 -2.77 10.00
N SER A 24 10.05 -3.07 8.71
CA SER A 24 9.80 -2.11 7.63
C SER A 24 8.39 -1.52 7.65
N LYS A 25 7.37 -2.35 7.96
CA LYS A 25 5.99 -1.86 8.14
C LYS A 25 5.85 -0.97 9.38
N LEU A 26 6.52 -1.28 10.49
CA LEU A 26 6.51 -0.44 11.68
C LEU A 26 7.21 0.91 11.45
N GLU A 27 8.31 0.90 10.68
CA GLU A 27 8.99 2.12 10.24
C GLU A 27 8.08 2.98 9.35
N SER A 28 7.32 2.37 8.42
CA SER A 28 6.32 3.12 7.63
C SER A 28 5.20 3.74 8.47
N LEU A 29 4.87 3.14 9.62
CA LEU A 29 3.89 3.71 10.56
C LEU A 29 4.48 4.85 11.41
N GLN A 30 5.79 4.85 11.64
CA GLN A 30 6.51 5.98 12.26
C GLN A 30 6.74 7.12 11.27
N ASN A 31 6.87 6.79 9.99
CA ASN A 31 6.99 7.78 8.94
C ASN A 31 5.64 8.47 8.76
N THR A 32 5.43 9.55 9.49
CA THR A 32 4.38 10.55 9.24
C THR A 32 4.74 11.42 8.04
N GLU A 33 5.44 10.87 7.05
CA GLU A 33 5.48 11.52 5.75
C GLU A 33 4.04 11.55 5.23
N ALA A 34 3.71 12.64 4.54
CA ALA A 34 2.36 12.88 4.03
C ALA A 34 1.85 11.59 3.37
N ASP A 35 0.55 11.29 3.54
CA ASP A 35 -0.09 10.17 2.85
C ASP A 35 0.43 10.18 1.41
N TRP A 36 0.83 9.06 0.84
CA TRP A 36 1.37 9.05 -0.53
C TRP A 36 0.40 9.74 -1.50
N TRP A 37 -0.90 9.73 -1.16
CA TRP A 37 -1.94 10.51 -1.79
C TRP A 37 -1.62 12.02 -1.84
N ASP A 38 -1.09 12.60 -0.78
CA ASP A 38 -0.66 13.99 -0.70
C ASP A 38 0.68 14.27 -1.42
N LEU A 39 1.41 13.21 -1.81
CA LEU A 39 2.70 13.32 -2.52
C LEU A 39 2.57 13.24 -4.04
N ILE A 40 1.45 12.74 -4.58
CA ILE A 40 1.21 12.65 -6.03
C ILE A 40 0.54 13.91 -6.57
N SER A 41 0.80 14.21 -7.84
CA SER A 41 0.22 15.35 -8.57
C SER A 41 -1.30 15.22 -8.76
N ASP A 42 -1.96 16.35 -9.02
CA ASP A 42 -3.40 16.35 -9.31
C ASP A 42 -3.73 15.57 -10.59
N GLU A 43 -2.79 15.49 -11.55
CA GLU A 43 -2.93 14.69 -12.77
C GLU A 43 -2.94 13.19 -12.43
N GLU A 44 -1.98 12.73 -11.62
CA GLU A 44 -1.94 11.34 -11.14
C GLU A 44 -3.18 10.97 -10.32
N LYS A 45 -3.67 11.88 -9.48
CA LYS A 45 -4.94 11.68 -8.74
C LYS A 45 -6.12 11.52 -9.69
N SER A 46 -6.21 12.38 -10.70
CA SER A 46 -7.28 12.34 -11.71
C SER A 46 -7.25 11.02 -12.50
N GLU A 47 -6.06 10.51 -12.84
CA GLU A 47 -5.93 9.21 -13.51
C GLU A 47 -6.39 8.05 -12.62
N ILE A 48 -6.05 8.09 -11.32
CA ILE A 48 -6.50 7.08 -10.35
C ILE A 48 -8.02 7.11 -10.21
N GLU A 49 -8.62 8.29 -10.04
CA GLU A 49 -10.08 8.45 -9.94
C GLU A 49 -10.79 7.97 -11.22
N GLN A 50 -10.22 8.27 -12.38
CA GLN A 50 -10.73 7.75 -13.66
C GLN A 50 -10.69 6.22 -13.68
N GLY A 51 -9.56 5.61 -13.31
CA GLY A 51 -9.41 4.14 -13.27
C GLY A 51 -10.42 3.49 -12.32
N LEU A 52 -10.69 4.10 -11.16
CA LEU A 52 -11.73 3.63 -10.23
C LEU A 52 -13.12 3.70 -10.86
N ALA A 53 -13.46 4.80 -11.54
CA ALA A 53 -14.73 4.93 -12.24
C ALA A 53 -14.87 3.91 -13.40
N GLU A 54 -13.79 3.64 -14.13
CA GLU A 54 -13.75 2.61 -15.17
C GLU A 54 -14.00 1.20 -14.58
N ILE A 55 -13.43 0.92 -13.41
CA ILE A 55 -13.70 -0.33 -12.67
C ILE A 55 -15.18 -0.45 -12.32
N GLU A 56 -15.80 0.61 -11.80
CA GLU A 56 -17.25 0.62 -11.48
C GLU A 56 -18.13 0.42 -12.72
N ARG A 57 -17.71 0.96 -13.88
CA ARG A 57 -18.37 0.73 -15.16
C ARG A 57 -18.09 -0.66 -15.76
N GLY A 58 -17.24 -1.47 -15.12
CA GLY A 58 -16.87 -2.79 -15.60
C GLY A 58 -15.91 -2.76 -16.80
N GLU A 59 -15.24 -1.64 -17.04
CA GLU A 59 -14.28 -1.42 -18.15
C GLU A 59 -12.91 -2.04 -17.83
N THR A 60 -12.92 -3.20 -17.16
CA THR A 60 -11.71 -3.93 -16.79
C THR A 60 -11.44 -5.06 -17.77
N LYS A 61 -10.17 -5.46 -17.84
CA LYS A 61 -9.71 -6.59 -18.66
C LYS A 61 -9.04 -7.60 -17.74
N SER A 62 -9.41 -8.87 -17.89
CA SER A 62 -8.76 -9.91 -17.09
C SER A 62 -7.30 -10.04 -17.49
N HIS A 63 -6.46 -10.43 -16.53
CA HIS A 63 -5.05 -10.69 -16.79
C HIS A 63 -4.87 -11.68 -17.96
N ASP A 64 -5.68 -12.74 -18.01
CA ASP A 64 -5.66 -13.73 -19.09
C ASP A 64 -5.98 -13.11 -20.46
N GLU A 65 -6.97 -12.21 -20.54
CA GLU A 65 -7.33 -11.51 -21.78
C GLU A 65 -6.20 -10.59 -22.26
N VAL A 66 -5.57 -9.86 -21.33
CA VAL A 66 -4.43 -8.98 -21.65
C VAL A 66 -3.25 -9.83 -22.14
N MET A 67 -2.86 -10.85 -21.38
CA MET A 67 -1.72 -11.70 -21.71
C MET A 67 -1.91 -12.49 -23.00
N ALA A 68 -3.14 -12.85 -23.36
CA ALA A 68 -3.43 -13.49 -24.65
C ALA A 68 -2.94 -12.67 -25.86
N LYS A 69 -2.96 -11.32 -25.77
CA LYS A 69 -2.44 -10.44 -26.84
C LYS A 69 -0.92 -10.46 -26.94
N TYR A 70 -0.23 -10.71 -25.83
CA TYR A 70 1.23 -10.72 -25.75
C TYR A 70 1.85 -12.11 -25.90
N LYS A 71 1.04 -13.18 -26.01
CA LYS A 71 1.51 -14.56 -26.24
C LYS A 71 2.46 -14.74 -27.42
N ARG A 72 2.46 -13.84 -28.41
CA ARG A 72 3.37 -13.89 -29.57
C ARG A 72 4.79 -13.42 -29.25
N TRP A 73 4.97 -12.71 -28.13
CA TRP A 73 6.24 -12.11 -27.71
C TRP A 73 6.82 -12.75 -26.44
N LEU A 74 6.15 -13.79 -25.94
CA LEU A 74 6.61 -14.71 -24.89
C LEU A 74 7.09 -16.01 -25.56
#